data_AF-H5V4X5-F1
#
_entry.id   AF-H5V4X5-F1
#
_cell.length_a   1.000
_cell.length_b   1.000
_cell.length_c   1.000
_cell.angle_alpha   90.00
_cell.angle_beta   90.00
_cell.angle_gamma   90.00
#
_symmetry.space_group_name_H-M   'P 1'
#
loop_
_entity.id
_entity.type
_entity.pdbx_description
1 polymer ?
#
loop_
_entity_poly.entity_id
_entity_poly.type
_entity_poly.pdbx_seq_one_letter_code
_entity_poly.pdbx_strand_id
1 'polypeptide(L)'
;MSIKPLTTIALVLPLLLTACAGPQSSVDRNASHAAAALDRIHFDPNTRPLRADTIKALKPTLQQLYAQGKKDRADGLSLAEARKRVESLNNPDVLSGGDKMRINNKEYDADSPEKQRQILVDAATSSYWDGYNGRP
;
A
#
# COMPACT_ATOMS: atom_id res chain seq x y z
N MET A 1 25.03 43.24 -30.83
CA MET A 1 23.66 42.68 -30.69
C MET A 1 23.69 41.64 -29.58
N SER A 2 22.99 41.94 -28.48
CA SER A 2 23.02 41.19 -27.23
C SER A 2 22.16 39.94 -27.33
N ILE A 3 22.75 38.78 -27.02
CA ILE A 3 22.09 37.48 -27.00
C ILE A 3 21.20 37.48 -25.74
N LYS A 4 19.87 37.55 -25.91
CA LYS A 4 18.92 37.63 -24.80
C LYS A 4 18.94 36.32 -23.98
N PRO A 5 19.28 36.35 -22.68
CA PRO A 5 19.32 35.15 -21.83
C PRO A 5 17.95 34.77 -21.24
N LEU A 6 16.86 35.47 -21.59
CA LEU A 6 15.55 35.28 -20.97
C LEU A 6 14.84 33.99 -21.38
N THR A 7 15.18 33.40 -22.54
CA THR A 7 14.44 32.25 -23.08
C THR A 7 14.87 30.91 -22.47
N THR A 8 16.08 30.83 -21.91
CA THR A 8 16.62 29.59 -21.33
C THR A 8 16.11 29.31 -19.92
N ILE A 9 15.73 30.33 -19.14
CA ILE A 9 15.26 30.16 -17.75
C ILE A 9 13.84 29.56 -17.70
N ALA A 10 13.01 29.83 -18.71
CA ALA A 10 11.63 29.36 -18.77
C ALA A 10 11.49 27.84 -19.00
N LEU A 11 12.54 27.16 -19.50
CA LEU A 11 12.48 25.73 -19.83
C LEU A 11 12.95 24.82 -18.68
N VAL A 12 13.70 25.35 -17.70
CA VAL A 12 14.31 24.54 -16.62
C VAL A 12 13.42 24.43 -15.38
N LEU A 13 12.56 25.41 -15.13
CA LEU A 13 11.61 25.38 -14.00
C LEU A 13 10.65 24.17 -13.98
N PRO A 14 10.03 23.75 -15.10
CA PRO A 14 9.13 22.59 -15.08
C PRO A 14 9.84 21.25 -14.87
N LEU A 15 11.14 21.13 -15.21
CA LEU A 15 11.94 19.91 -15.02
C LEU A 15 12.35 19.67 -13.55
N LEU A 16 12.41 20.74 -12.73
CA LEU A 16 12.71 20.64 -11.30
C LEU A 16 11.51 20.15 -10.48
N LEU A 17 10.29 20.28 -10.98
CA LEU A 17 9.06 19.84 -10.30
C LEU A 17 8.84 18.32 -10.39
N THR A 18 9.47 17.62 -11.34
CA THR A 18 9.36 16.15 -11.47
C THR A 18 10.35 15.38 -10.59
N ALA A 19 11.32 16.06 -9.97
CA ALA A 19 12.34 15.41 -9.13
C ALA A 19 11.85 15.05 -7.71
N CYS A 20 10.73 15.61 -7.25
CA CYS A 20 10.20 15.35 -5.91
C CYS A 20 9.27 14.12 -5.83
N ALA A 21 8.85 13.58 -6.98
CA ALA A 21 8.15 12.30 -7.04
C ALA A 21 9.18 11.18 -7.27
N GLY A 22 9.91 10.81 -6.21
CA GLY A 22 10.79 9.64 -6.26
C GLY A 22 10.03 8.38 -6.72
N PRO A 23 10.72 7.39 -7.31
CA PRO A 23 10.07 6.18 -7.79
C PRO A 23 9.35 5.49 -6.64
N GLN A 24 8.03 5.34 -6.77
CA GLN A 24 7.18 4.72 -5.77
C GLN A 24 7.41 3.21 -5.77
N SER A 25 7.78 2.65 -4.61
CA SER A 25 8.02 1.20 -4.48
C SER A 25 6.72 0.39 -4.65
N SER A 26 6.82 -0.91 -4.89
CA SER A 26 5.64 -1.78 -4.97
C SER A 26 4.84 -1.77 -3.67
N VAL A 27 5.53 -1.71 -2.53
CA VAL A 27 4.91 -1.58 -1.20
C VAL A 27 4.12 -0.27 -1.11
N ASP A 28 4.68 0.83 -1.59
CA ASP A 28 3.97 2.12 -1.60
C ASP A 28 2.73 2.08 -2.50
N ARG A 29 2.81 1.43 -3.66
CA ARG A 29 1.66 1.25 -4.58
C ARG A 29 0.57 0.42 -3.93
N ASN A 30 0.93 -0.75 -3.37
CA ASN A 30 -0.04 -1.64 -2.71
C ASN A 30 -0.70 -0.96 -1.50
N ALA A 31 0.06 -0.23 -0.67
CA ALA A 31 -0.48 0.56 0.43
C ALA A 31 -1.44 1.66 -0.06
N SER A 32 -1.08 2.35 -1.14
CA SER A 32 -1.92 3.41 -1.74
C SER A 32 -3.22 2.88 -2.31
N HIS A 33 -3.18 1.73 -2.99
CA HIS A 33 -4.36 1.06 -3.52
C HIS A 33 -5.28 0.56 -2.40
N ALA A 34 -4.72 -0.08 -1.37
CA ALA A 34 -5.47 -0.55 -0.21
C ALA A 34 -6.15 0.60 0.53
N ALA A 35 -5.41 1.68 0.84
CA ALA A 35 -5.97 2.85 1.50
C ALA A 35 -7.10 3.50 0.69
N ALA A 36 -6.97 3.56 -0.64
CA ALA A 36 -8.03 4.05 -1.52
C ALA A 36 -9.27 3.14 -1.52
N ALA A 37 -9.08 1.82 -1.46
CA ALA A 37 -10.19 0.87 -1.39
C ALA A 37 -10.90 0.93 -0.02
N LEU A 38 -10.15 1.08 1.07
CA LEU A 38 -10.69 1.26 2.42
C LEU A 38 -11.52 2.55 2.53
N ASP A 39 -11.02 3.67 2.01
CA ASP A 39 -11.76 4.94 1.98
C ASP A 39 -13.08 4.87 1.19
N ARG A 40 -13.15 4.00 0.17
CA ARG A 40 -14.38 3.79 -0.62
C ARG A 40 -15.45 2.98 0.09
N ILE A 41 -15.05 2.07 0.98
CA ILE A 41 -16.00 1.24 1.74
C ILE A 41 -16.38 1.87 3.09
N HIS A 42 -15.66 2.92 3.51
CA HIS A 42 -16.00 3.73 4.67
C HIS A 42 -17.23 4.60 4.37
N PHE A 43 -18.27 4.46 5.18
CA PHE A 43 -19.50 5.24 5.06
C PHE A 43 -19.86 5.88 6.42
N ASP A 44 -19.15 6.95 6.75
CA ASP A 44 -19.56 7.88 7.80
C ASP A 44 -19.70 9.30 7.21
N PRO A 45 -20.88 9.94 7.30
CA PRO A 45 -21.07 11.30 6.82
C PRO A 45 -20.27 12.36 7.61
N ASN A 46 -19.80 12.03 8.82
CA ASN A 46 -19.12 12.95 9.73
C ASN A 46 -17.60 12.72 9.80
N THR A 47 -17.11 11.55 9.39
CA THR A 47 -15.68 11.20 9.51
C THR A 47 -15.14 10.55 8.24
N ARG A 48 -13.85 10.77 7.97
CA ARG A 48 -13.10 10.04 6.93
C ARG A 48 -11.71 9.68 7.44
N PRO A 49 -11.23 8.45 7.21
CA PRO A 49 -9.85 8.10 7.51
C PRO A 49 -8.89 8.91 6.64
N LEU A 50 -7.81 9.42 7.23
CA LEU A 50 -6.76 10.11 6.49
C LEU A 50 -5.97 9.09 5.66
N ARG A 51 -6.13 9.14 4.34
CA ARG A 51 -5.46 8.20 3.41
C ARG A 51 -3.94 8.13 3.63
N ALA A 52 -3.29 9.25 3.94
CA ALA A 52 -1.85 9.28 4.21
C ALA A 52 -1.47 8.47 5.47
N ASP A 53 -2.29 8.55 6.52
CA ASP A 53 -2.07 7.80 7.76
C ASP A 53 -2.37 6.32 7.55
N THR A 54 -3.42 5.99 6.79
CA THR A 54 -3.70 4.59 6.40
C THR A 54 -2.55 4.01 5.59
N ILE A 55 -2.01 4.75 4.61
CA ILE A 55 -0.83 4.33 3.85
C ILE A 55 0.35 4.08 4.79
N LYS A 56 0.64 5.03 5.69
CA LYS A 56 1.73 4.91 6.66
C LYS A 56 1.57 3.70 7.58
N ALA A 57 0.34 3.41 8.01
CA ALA A 57 0.02 2.28 8.87
C ALA A 57 0.14 0.92 8.16
N LEU A 58 -0.21 0.85 6.87
CA LEU A 58 -0.14 -0.40 6.10
C LEU A 58 1.28 -0.78 5.68
N LYS A 59 2.14 0.22 5.39
CA LYS A 59 3.48 -0.01 4.84
C LYS A 59 4.32 -1.05 5.60
N PRO A 60 4.45 -1.05 6.94
CA PRO A 60 5.29 -2.00 7.65
C PRO A 60 4.93 -3.47 7.38
N THR A 61 3.64 -3.81 7.47
CA THR A 61 3.16 -5.18 7.22
C THR A 61 3.38 -5.60 5.76
N LEU A 62 3.05 -4.69 4.83
CA LEU A 62 3.27 -4.96 3.39
C LEU A 62 4.76 -5.10 3.05
N GLN A 63 5.63 -4.34 3.72
CA GLN A 63 7.08 -4.45 3.59
C GLN A 63 7.61 -5.79 4.10
N GLN A 64 7.08 -6.28 5.23
CA GLN A 64 7.44 -7.61 5.75
C GLN A 64 7.06 -8.72 4.78
N LEU A 65 5.86 -8.65 4.19
CA LEU A 65 5.40 -9.64 3.21
C LEU A 65 6.20 -9.59 1.90
N TYR A 66 6.53 -8.38 1.42
CA TYR A 66 7.44 -8.20 0.29
C TYR A 66 8.81 -8.82 0.57
N ALA A 67 9.40 -8.54 1.74
CA ALA A 67 10.67 -9.14 2.14
C ALA A 67 10.58 -10.67 2.24
N GLN A 68 9.46 -11.20 2.75
CA GLN A 68 9.23 -12.64 2.82
C GLN A 68 9.15 -13.29 1.44
N GLY A 69 8.40 -12.70 0.49
CA GLY A 69 8.34 -13.20 -0.87
C GLY A 69 9.72 -13.20 -1.54
N LYS A 70 10.49 -12.13 -1.36
CA LYS A 70 11.87 -12.04 -1.87
C LYS A 70 12.78 -13.12 -1.27
N LYS A 71 12.65 -13.37 0.04
CA LYS A 71 13.38 -14.43 0.74
C LYS A 71 12.99 -15.81 0.22
N ASP A 72 11.70 -16.10 0.09
CA ASP A 72 11.22 -17.40 -0.39
C ASP A 72 11.72 -17.71 -1.80
N ARG A 73 11.72 -16.69 -2.68
CA ARG A 73 12.30 -16.80 -4.03
C ARG A 73 13.80 -17.12 -3.98
N ALA A 74 14.55 -16.46 -3.09
CA ALA A 74 15.98 -16.65 -2.93
C ALA A 74 16.32 -18.03 -2.32
N ASP A 75 15.47 -18.52 -1.41
CA ASP A 75 15.59 -19.84 -0.78
C ASP A 75 15.16 -20.98 -1.74
N GLY A 76 14.73 -20.67 -2.96
CA GLY A 76 14.37 -21.65 -3.98
C GLY A 76 12.98 -22.27 -3.82
N LEU A 77 12.10 -21.64 -3.03
CA LEU A 77 10.72 -22.11 -2.86
C LEU A 77 10.02 -22.18 -4.22
N SER A 78 9.26 -23.25 -4.47
CA SER A 78 8.49 -23.38 -5.69
C SER A 78 7.26 -22.46 -5.69
N LEU A 79 6.73 -22.16 -6.88
CA LEU A 79 5.51 -21.37 -7.03
C LEU A 79 4.32 -22.01 -6.28
N ALA A 80 4.26 -23.35 -6.25
CA ALA A 80 3.20 -24.09 -5.57
C ALA A 80 3.29 -23.94 -4.05
N GLU A 81 4.49 -23.97 -3.48
CA GLU A 81 4.72 -23.75 -2.05
C GLU A 81 4.45 -22.30 -1.65
N ALA A 82 4.89 -21.35 -2.48
CA ALA A 82 4.61 -19.93 -2.30
C ALA A 82 3.09 -19.64 -2.30
N ARG A 83 2.33 -20.29 -3.20
CA ARG A 83 0.85 -20.20 -3.21
C ARG A 83 0.23 -20.70 -1.91
N LYS A 84 0.61 -21.89 -1.45
CA LYS A 84 0.12 -22.44 -0.17
C LYS A 84 0.40 -21.52 1.02
N ARG A 85 1.54 -20.83 1.01
CA ARG A 85 1.87 -19.86 2.06
C ARG A 85 0.93 -18.65 2.03
N VAL A 86 0.72 -18.06 0.85
CA VAL A 86 -0.18 -16.90 0.69
C VAL A 86 -1.63 -17.27 0.99
N GLU A 87 -2.06 -18.51 0.72
CA GLU A 87 -3.39 -19.00 1.10
C GLU A 87 -3.65 -18.86 2.61
N SER A 88 -2.61 -19.01 3.45
CA SER A 88 -2.73 -18.84 4.90
C SER A 88 -3.09 -17.41 5.33
N LEU A 89 -2.85 -16.40 4.48
CA LEU A 89 -3.26 -15.01 4.73
C LEU A 89 -4.80 -14.85 4.73
N ASN A 90 -5.54 -15.78 4.14
CA ASN A 90 -7.00 -15.78 4.22
C ASN A 90 -7.52 -16.18 5.60
N ASN A 91 -6.68 -16.74 6.47
CA ASN A 91 -7.06 -17.04 7.84
C ASN A 91 -7.27 -15.72 8.62
N PRO A 92 -8.47 -15.48 9.18
CA PRO A 92 -8.74 -14.28 9.98
C PRO A 92 -7.81 -14.11 11.19
N ASP A 93 -7.19 -15.18 11.68
CA ASP A 93 -6.20 -15.12 12.77
C ASP A 93 -4.86 -14.50 12.33
N VAL A 94 -4.61 -14.45 11.02
CA VAL A 94 -3.36 -13.92 10.42
C VAL A 94 -3.55 -12.48 9.96
N LEU A 95 -4.68 -12.19 9.31
CA LEU A 95 -5.09 -10.85 8.91
C LEU A 95 -6.56 -10.64 9.25
N SER A 96 -6.81 -9.87 10.31
CA SER A 96 -8.15 -9.43 10.68
C SER A 96 -8.57 -8.22 9.84
N GLY A 97 -9.86 -8.14 9.55
CA GLY A 97 -10.52 -6.89 9.19
C GLY A 97 -11.46 -6.47 10.32
N GLY A 98 -11.99 -5.25 10.25
CA GLY A 98 -12.90 -4.75 11.27
C GLY A 98 -12.21 -4.14 12.49
N ASP A 99 -10.96 -3.68 12.36
CA ASP A 99 -10.31 -2.91 13.42
C ASP A 99 -11.23 -1.75 13.83
N LYS A 100 -11.56 -1.71 15.13
CA LYS A 100 -12.48 -0.72 15.68
C LYS A 100 -11.86 0.66 15.60
N MET A 101 -12.61 1.62 15.07
CA MET A 101 -12.21 3.02 15.10
C MET A 101 -12.49 3.58 16.50
N ARG A 102 -11.51 4.22 17.14
CA ARG A 102 -11.70 4.84 18.46
C ARG A 102 -11.83 6.36 18.33
N ILE A 103 -13.00 6.91 18.66
CA ILE A 103 -13.28 8.35 18.66
C ILE A 103 -13.81 8.74 20.04
N ASN A 104 -13.22 9.77 20.68
CA ASN A 104 -13.65 10.25 22.00
C ASN A 104 -13.82 9.13 23.04
N ASN A 105 -12.88 8.18 23.06
CA ASN A 105 -12.88 7.00 23.94
C ASN A 105 -14.05 6.02 23.74
N LYS A 106 -14.78 6.13 22.62
CA LYS A 106 -15.76 5.15 22.16
C LYS A 106 -15.19 4.37 20.99
N GLU A 107 -15.47 3.08 20.97
CA GLU A 107 -15.13 2.19 19.86
C GLU A 107 -16.32 2.10 18.89
N TYR A 108 -16.02 2.15 17.61
CA TYR A 108 -16.97 2.00 16.52
C TYR A 108 -16.51 0.82 15.67
N ASP A 109 -17.43 -0.11 15.41
CA ASP A 109 -17.16 -1.21 14.49
C ASP A 109 -16.99 -0.67 13.06
N ALA A 110 -16.21 -1.36 12.25
CA ALA A 110 -16.10 -1.02 10.84
C ALA A 110 -17.43 -1.26 10.11
N ASP A 111 -17.80 -0.38 9.17
CA ASP A 111 -19.04 -0.49 8.40
C ASP A 111 -19.11 -1.77 7.54
N SER A 112 -17.95 -2.34 7.17
CA SER A 112 -17.84 -3.51 6.30
C SER A 112 -16.59 -4.34 6.64
N PRO A 113 -16.58 -5.05 7.78
CA PRO A 113 -15.39 -5.73 8.29
C PRO A 113 -14.87 -6.82 7.34
N GLU A 114 -15.77 -7.55 6.67
CA GLU A 114 -15.39 -8.57 5.69
C GLU A 114 -14.72 -7.97 4.44
N LYS A 115 -15.25 -6.86 3.91
CA LYS A 115 -14.66 -6.16 2.76
C LYS A 115 -13.32 -5.53 3.12
N GLN A 116 -13.23 -4.94 4.32
CA GLN A 116 -11.97 -4.43 4.86
C GLN A 116 -10.93 -5.54 4.93
N ARG A 117 -11.29 -6.71 5.49
CA ARG A 117 -10.39 -7.87 5.53
C ARG A 117 -9.93 -8.27 4.14
N GLN A 118 -10.85 -8.37 3.17
CA GLN A 118 -10.50 -8.75 1.81
C GLN A 118 -9.49 -7.76 1.19
N ILE A 119 -9.69 -6.45 1.36
CA ILE A 119 -8.75 -5.42 0.88
C ILE A 119 -7.36 -5.61 1.49
N LEU A 120 -7.29 -5.91 2.80
CA LEU A 120 -6.02 -6.15 3.49
C LEU A 120 -5.33 -7.43 2.98
N VAL A 121 -6.08 -8.51 2.79
CA VAL A 121 -5.58 -9.78 2.24
C VAL A 121 -5.07 -9.60 0.81
N ASP A 122 -5.78 -8.85 -0.03
CA ASP A 122 -5.37 -8.58 -1.41
C ASP A 122 -4.07 -7.78 -1.47
N ALA A 123 -3.93 -6.75 -0.62
CA ALA A 123 -2.74 -5.93 -0.52
C ALA A 123 -1.53 -6.73 -0.01
N ALA A 124 -1.76 -7.56 1.00
CA ALA A 124 -0.78 -8.47 1.58
C ALA A 124 -0.27 -9.48 0.55
N THR A 125 -1.21 -10.15 -0.14
CA THR A 125 -0.94 -11.10 -1.22
C THR A 125 -0.15 -10.47 -2.35
N SER A 126 -0.57 -9.28 -2.80
CA SER A 126 0.11 -8.56 -3.89
C SER A 126 1.54 -8.20 -3.49
N SER A 127 1.75 -7.72 -2.26
CA SER A 127 3.08 -7.35 -1.77
C SER A 127 4.02 -8.54 -1.67
N TYR A 128 3.52 -9.69 -1.21
CA TYR A 128 4.28 -10.94 -1.22
C TYR A 128 4.70 -11.32 -2.65
N TRP A 129 3.77 -11.33 -3.60
CA TRP A 129 4.07 -11.70 -4.98
C TRP A 129 4.99 -10.70 -5.67
N ASP A 130 4.90 -9.41 -5.36
CA ASP A 130 5.83 -8.43 -5.87
C ASP A 130 7.26 -8.70 -5.38
N GLY A 131 7.41 -9.04 -4.10
CA GLY A 131 8.69 -9.45 -3.54
C GLY A 131 9.24 -10.73 -4.16
N TYR A 132 8.39 -11.75 -4.27
CA TYR A 132 8.75 -13.04 -4.87
C TYR A 132 9.14 -12.90 -6.34
N ASN A 133 8.48 -12.03 -7.09
CA ASN A 133 8.76 -11.80 -8.51
C ASN A 133 9.80 -10.68 -8.76
N GLY A 134 10.32 -10.04 -7.72
CA GLY A 134 11.33 -8.98 -7.84
C GLY A 134 10.83 -7.67 -8.45
N ARG A 135 9.55 -7.33 -8.24
CA ARG A 135 8.95 -6.09 -8.75
C ARG A 135 9.31 -4.90 -7.86
N PRO A 136 9.84 -3.80 -8.42
CA PRO A 136 10.31 -2.64 -7.65
C PRO A 136 9.18 -1.82 -7.04
#